data_AF-A0A535MKM3-F1
#
_entry.id   AF-A0A535MKM3-F1
#
_cell.length_a   1.000
_cell.length_b   1.000
_cell.length_c   1.000
_cell.angle_alpha   90.00
_cell.angle_beta   90.00
_cell.angle_gamma   90.00
#
_symmetry.space_group_name_H-M   'P 1'
#
loop_
_entity.id
_entity.type
_entity.pdbx_description
1 polymer ?
#
loop_
_entity_poly.entity_id
_entity_poly.type
_entity_poly.pdbx_seq_one_letter_code
_entity_poly.pdbx_strand_id
1 'polypeptide(L)'
;MINRLSRATRKRRRQQGGFTLIELLVVITILGILAAIVSVSLLGITSTARKNALLAEKQTVQTAFDAMLHDQHVDSTTLATVGGCDGTTYTQDMTHFPKNGVPYQAPDANFDGQVTVLSTHYLRQTRTSDAWYACDSDGNILQRESIRGTPTPSPS
;
A
#
# COMPACT_ATOMS: atom_id res chain seq x y z
N MET A 1 36.40 -10.71 79.55
CA MET A 1 35.01 -10.55 79.08
C MET A 1 35.05 -10.19 77.60
N ILE A 2 34.30 -10.93 76.76
CA ILE A 2 33.67 -10.55 75.48
C ILE A 2 33.70 -11.76 74.52
N ASN A 3 32.50 -12.29 74.34
CA ASN A 3 32.12 -13.52 73.67
C ASN A 3 32.09 -13.31 72.15
N ARG A 4 32.66 -14.22 71.36
CA ARG A 4 32.55 -14.17 69.88
C ARG A 4 31.16 -14.58 69.45
N LEU A 5 30.36 -13.63 68.96
CA LEU A 5 29.08 -13.90 68.32
C LEU A 5 29.31 -14.34 66.86
N SER A 6 29.55 -15.63 66.65
CA SER A 6 29.43 -16.26 65.33
C SER A 6 27.95 -16.36 64.96
N ARG A 7 27.41 -15.31 64.32
CA ARG A 7 26.11 -15.36 63.65
C ARG A 7 26.18 -16.35 62.49
N ALA A 8 25.69 -17.57 62.72
CA ALA A 8 25.39 -18.51 61.66
C ALA A 8 24.21 -17.98 60.83
N THR A 9 24.50 -17.29 59.73
CA THR A 9 23.49 -16.94 58.72
C THR A 9 23.01 -18.22 58.05
N ARG A 10 21.87 -18.75 58.51
CA ARG A 10 21.16 -19.88 57.89
C ARG A 10 20.68 -19.46 56.51
N LYS A 11 21.48 -19.71 55.47
CA LYS A 11 21.11 -19.56 54.06
C LYS A 11 19.93 -20.50 53.79
N ARG A 12 18.70 -19.97 53.77
CA ARG A 12 17.52 -20.72 53.32
C ARG A 12 17.80 -21.13 51.87
N ARG A 13 18.06 -22.42 51.62
CA ARG A 13 18.08 -22.97 50.26
C ARG A 13 16.65 -22.77 49.73
N ARG A 14 16.47 -21.82 48.83
CA ARG A 14 15.23 -21.70 48.05
C ARG A 14 15.02 -23.06 47.40
N GLN A 15 13.95 -23.74 47.76
CA GLN A 15 13.49 -24.93 47.07
C GLN A 15 13.13 -24.45 45.66
N GLN A 16 14.05 -24.66 44.71
CA GLN A 16 13.74 -24.51 43.30
C GLN A 16 12.85 -25.70 42.97
N GLY A 17 11.54 -25.49 42.98
CA GLY A 17 10.60 -26.45 42.43
C GLY A 17 10.94 -26.62 40.96
N GLY A 18 11.50 -27.77 40.59
CA GLY A 18 11.71 -28.13 39.20
C GLY A 18 10.35 -28.31 38.54
N PHE A 19 10.16 -27.69 37.37
CA PHE A 19 9.01 -27.97 36.52
C PHE A 19 8.99 -29.47 36.21
N THR A 20 7.80 -30.07 36.30
CA THR A 20 7.64 -31.47 35.92
C THR A 20 7.77 -31.61 34.40
N LEU A 21 8.35 -32.71 33.91
CA LEU A 21 8.45 -32.94 32.46
C LEU A 21 7.07 -32.96 31.79
N ILE A 22 6.04 -33.42 32.53
CA ILE A 22 4.66 -33.44 32.07
C ILE A 22 4.06 -32.03 31.94
N GLU A 23 4.40 -31.10 32.82
CA GLU A 23 3.99 -29.69 32.70
C GLU A 23 4.50 -29.08 31.40
N LEU A 24 5.78 -29.29 31.10
CA LEU A 24 6.36 -28.74 29.89
C LEU A 24 5.78 -29.43 28.64
N LEU A 25 5.55 -30.75 28.70
CA LEU A 25 4.98 -31.53 27.61
C LEU A 25 3.56 -31.08 27.25
N VAL A 26 2.67 -30.88 28.23
CA VAL A 26 1.30 -30.43 27.95
C VAL A 26 1.27 -29.00 27.41
N VAL A 27 2.20 -28.14 27.84
CA VAL A 27 2.28 -26.76 27.34
C VAL A 27 2.68 -26.72 25.87
N ILE A 28 3.73 -27.44 25.48
CA ILE A 28 4.18 -27.42 24.07
C ILE A 28 3.19 -28.10 23.14
N THR A 29 2.43 -29.09 23.61
CA THR A 29 1.38 -29.73 22.79
C THR A 29 0.23 -28.77 22.54
N ILE A 30 -0.24 -28.05 23.57
CA ILE A 30 -1.28 -27.03 23.39
C ILE A 30 -0.77 -25.88 22.50
N LEU A 31 0.45 -25.39 22.72
CA LEU A 31 1.06 -24.35 21.86
C LEU A 31 1.21 -24.83 20.41
N GLY A 32 1.57 -26.09 20.18
CA GLY A 32 1.67 -26.69 18.85
C GLY A 32 0.32 -26.74 18.12
N ILE A 33 -0.75 -27.15 18.81
CA ILE A 33 -2.11 -27.17 18.24
C ILE A 33 -2.57 -25.75 17.90
N LEU A 34 -2.39 -24.79 18.81
CA LEU A 34 -2.76 -23.38 18.57
C LEU A 34 -1.96 -22.78 17.40
N ALA A 35 -0.66 -23.03 17.34
CA ALA A 35 0.20 -22.54 16.27
C ALA A 35 -0.21 -23.09 14.89
N ALA A 36 -0.59 -24.37 14.80
CA ALA A 36 -1.04 -24.99 13.56
C ALA A 36 -2.32 -24.32 13.00
N ILE A 37 -3.33 -24.10 13.85
CA ILE A 37 -4.60 -23.47 13.46
C ILE A 37 -4.36 -22.03 12.99
N VAL A 38 -3.60 -21.25 13.76
CA VAL A 38 -3.29 -19.85 13.42
C VAL A 38 -2.52 -19.77 12.11
N SER A 39 -1.55 -20.65 11.87
CA SER A 39 -0.73 -20.63 10.66
C SER A 39 -1.56 -20.67 9.37
N VAL A 40 -2.59 -21.53 9.33
CA VAL A 40 -3.48 -21.63 8.15
C VAL A 40 -4.31 -20.36 7.96
N SER A 41 -4.78 -19.75 9.05
CA SER A 41 -5.59 -18.51 8.99
C SER A 41 -4.81 -17.30 8.44
N LEU A 42 -3.50 -17.24 8.66
CA LEU A 42 -2.66 -16.12 8.23
C LEU A 42 -2.35 -16.11 6.73
N LEU A 43 -2.44 -17.27 6.04
CA LEU A 43 -2.08 -17.39 4.61
C LEU A 43 -2.96 -16.53 3.69
N GLY A 44 -4.20 -16.23 4.05
CA GLY A 44 -5.14 -15.45 3.23
C GLY A 44 -5.22 -13.96 3.57
N ILE A 45 -4.86 -13.56 4.80
CA ILE A 45 -5.09 -12.19 5.31
C ILE A 45 -4.25 -11.17 4.54
N THR A 46 -3.01 -11.51 4.19
CA THR A 46 -2.10 -10.62 3.46
C THR A 46 -2.61 -10.29 2.06
N SER A 47 -3.20 -11.27 1.36
CA SER A 47 -3.80 -11.10 0.04
C SER A 47 -5.03 -10.18 0.10
N THR A 48 -5.92 -10.41 1.07
CA THR A 48 -7.11 -9.56 1.27
C THR A 48 -6.72 -8.13 1.67
N ALA A 49 -5.76 -7.97 2.57
CA ALA A 49 -5.24 -6.66 2.97
C ALA A 49 -4.66 -5.90 1.77
N ARG A 50 -3.90 -6.58 0.91
CA ARG A 50 -3.35 -5.99 -0.32
C ARG A 50 -4.46 -5.55 -1.28
N LYS A 51 -5.46 -6.39 -1.53
CA LYS A 51 -6.61 -6.03 -2.39
C LYS A 51 -7.36 -4.82 -1.86
N ASN A 52 -7.61 -4.77 -0.56
CA ASN A 52 -8.29 -3.64 0.07
C ASN A 52 -7.46 -2.35 -0.03
N ALA A 53 -6.14 -2.44 0.13
CA ALA A 53 -5.24 -1.30 -0.06
C ALA A 53 -5.29 -0.77 -1.49
N LEU A 54 -5.24 -1.67 -2.50
CA LEU A 54 -5.35 -1.31 -3.90
C LEU A 54 -6.69 -0.65 -4.25
N LEU A 55 -7.80 -1.14 -3.69
CA LEU A 55 -9.11 -0.53 -3.90
C LEU A 55 -9.20 0.87 -3.30
N ALA A 56 -8.67 1.07 -2.09
CA ALA A 56 -8.63 2.38 -1.44
C ALA A 56 -7.73 3.37 -2.21
N GLU A 57 -6.60 2.88 -2.73
CA GLU A 57 -5.70 3.67 -3.56
C GLU A 57 -6.38 4.10 -4.86
N LYS A 58 -7.07 3.18 -5.55
CA LYS A 58 -7.86 3.50 -6.75
C LYS A 58 -8.88 4.61 -6.50
N GLN A 59 -9.62 4.53 -5.39
CA GLN A 59 -10.60 5.55 -5.02
C GLN A 59 -9.95 6.91 -4.77
N THR A 60 -8.79 6.90 -4.09
CA THR A 60 -8.00 8.12 -3.85
C THR A 60 -7.55 8.76 -5.18
N VAL A 61 -7.10 7.94 -6.13
CA VAL A 61 -6.72 8.40 -7.48
C VAL A 61 -7.91 8.96 -8.25
N GLN A 62 -9.08 8.32 -8.19
CA GLN A 62 -10.30 8.83 -8.82
C GLN A 62 -10.69 10.20 -8.27
N THR A 63 -10.77 10.36 -6.95
CA THR A 63 -11.15 11.63 -6.33
C THR A 63 -10.14 12.74 -6.65
N ALA A 64 -8.85 12.42 -6.66
CA ALA A 64 -7.81 13.36 -7.04
C ALA A 64 -7.93 13.77 -8.51
N PHE A 65 -8.25 12.81 -9.39
CA PHE A 65 -8.46 13.06 -10.81
C PHE A 65 -9.68 13.94 -11.07
N ASP A 66 -10.80 13.66 -10.42
CA ASP A 66 -12.03 14.46 -10.56
C ASP A 66 -11.82 15.90 -10.04
N ALA A 67 -11.11 16.07 -8.92
CA ALA A 67 -10.79 17.38 -8.38
C ALA A 67 -9.91 18.20 -9.34
N MET A 68 -8.95 17.55 -9.98
CA MET A 68 -8.06 18.17 -10.96
C MET A 68 -8.81 18.61 -12.23
N LEU A 69 -9.69 17.76 -12.76
CA LEU A 69 -10.55 18.12 -13.89
C LEU A 69 -11.42 19.34 -13.57
N HIS A 70 -11.98 19.37 -12.37
CA HIS A 70 -12.82 20.47 -11.93
C HIS A 70 -12.05 21.79 -11.78
N ASP A 71 -10.88 21.76 -11.12
CA ASP A 71 -10.04 22.96 -10.93
C ASP A 71 -9.53 23.52 -12.27
N GLN A 72 -9.13 22.64 -13.18
CA GLN A 72 -8.60 23.02 -14.50
C GLN A 72 -9.70 23.36 -15.51
N HIS A 73 -10.98 23.20 -15.16
CA HIS A 73 -12.12 23.40 -16.06
C HIS A 73 -12.02 22.56 -17.35
N VAL A 74 -11.50 21.34 -17.20
CA VAL A 74 -11.31 20.36 -18.27
C VAL A 74 -12.31 19.23 -18.09
N ASP A 75 -12.95 18.78 -19.18
CA ASP A 75 -13.81 17.61 -19.16
C ASP A 75 -13.01 16.34 -19.52
N SER A 76 -13.39 15.19 -18.95
CA SER A 76 -12.78 13.89 -19.28
C SER A 76 -12.90 13.58 -20.78
N THR A 77 -13.97 14.02 -21.43
CA THR A 77 -14.20 13.89 -22.87
C THR A 77 -13.18 14.69 -23.70
N THR A 78 -12.82 15.89 -23.25
CA THR A 78 -11.76 16.69 -23.88
C THR A 78 -10.38 16.06 -23.70
N LEU A 79 -10.11 15.47 -22.53
CA LEU A 79 -8.89 14.69 -22.30
C LEU A 79 -8.80 13.45 -23.18
N ALA A 80 -9.90 12.76 -23.41
CA ALA A 80 -9.95 11.61 -24.30
C ALA A 80 -9.60 12.00 -25.74
N THR A 81 -10.11 13.15 -26.20
CA THR A 81 -9.88 13.68 -27.55
C THR A 81 -8.42 14.02 -27.80
N VAL A 82 -7.71 14.54 -26.79
CA VAL A 82 -6.27 14.84 -26.88
C VAL A 82 -5.37 13.66 -26.46
N GLY A 83 -5.96 12.48 -26.23
CA GLY A 83 -5.25 11.25 -25.90
C GLY A 83 -4.70 11.18 -24.47
N GLY A 84 -5.13 12.07 -23.57
CA GLY A 84 -4.78 12.03 -22.14
C GLY A 84 -5.48 10.88 -21.40
N CYS A 85 -6.70 10.53 -21.80
CA CYS A 85 -7.48 9.45 -21.21
C CYS A 85 -8.07 8.53 -22.29
N ASP A 86 -7.31 7.51 -22.67
CA ASP A 86 -7.69 6.55 -23.72
C ASP A 86 -7.78 5.10 -23.21
N GLY A 87 -7.53 4.87 -21.92
CA GLY A 87 -7.50 3.55 -21.29
C GLY A 87 -6.36 2.63 -21.77
N THR A 88 -5.44 3.14 -22.59
CA THR A 88 -4.37 2.34 -23.21
C THR A 88 -3.03 2.49 -22.49
N THR A 89 -2.77 3.66 -21.93
CA THR A 89 -1.47 3.98 -21.30
C THR A 89 -1.60 3.95 -19.79
N TYR A 90 -0.86 3.03 -19.18
CA TYR A 90 -0.83 2.86 -17.73
C TYR A 90 0.49 3.39 -17.18
N THR A 91 0.44 4.12 -16.07
CA THR A 91 1.64 4.62 -15.37
C THR A 91 1.60 4.26 -13.89
N GLN A 92 2.76 3.95 -13.33
CA GLN A 92 3.01 3.91 -11.89
C GLN A 92 3.54 5.25 -11.37
N ASP A 93 4.01 6.10 -12.27
CA ASP A 93 4.49 7.44 -11.96
C ASP A 93 3.32 8.42 -12.06
N MET A 94 2.84 8.84 -10.89
CA MET A 94 1.71 9.75 -10.76
C MET A 94 2.05 11.17 -11.21
N THR A 95 3.34 11.50 -11.39
CA THR A 95 3.72 12.79 -12.01
C THR A 95 3.47 12.80 -13.51
N HIS A 96 3.27 11.64 -14.13
CA HIS A 96 3.01 11.49 -15.56
C HIS A 96 1.59 11.00 -15.86
N PHE A 97 0.74 10.88 -14.84
CA PHE A 97 -0.67 10.56 -14.97
C PHE A 97 -1.46 11.83 -15.33
N PRO A 98 -2.43 11.78 -16.27
CA PRO A 98 -2.95 10.59 -16.97
C PRO A 98 -2.18 10.13 -18.23
N LYS A 99 -1.48 11.01 -18.97
CA LYS A 99 -0.50 10.61 -20.00
C LYS A 99 0.49 11.75 -20.26
N ASN A 100 1.79 11.41 -20.32
CA ASN A 100 2.94 12.28 -20.64
C ASN A 100 2.90 13.67 -19.98
N GLY A 101 3.18 13.70 -18.67
CA GLY A 101 3.38 14.91 -17.86
C GLY A 101 4.52 15.81 -18.35
N VAL A 102 4.29 16.55 -19.44
CA VAL A 102 5.07 17.76 -19.77
C VAL A 102 4.39 18.99 -19.16
N PRO A 103 5.13 19.95 -18.58
CA PRO A 103 4.57 21.08 -17.83
C PRO A 103 3.71 22.02 -18.69
N TYR A 104 2.67 22.58 -18.07
CA TYR A 104 1.63 23.38 -18.71
C TYR A 104 2.13 24.75 -19.18
N GLN A 105 1.65 25.17 -20.36
CA GLN A 105 1.59 26.56 -20.83
C GLN A 105 0.12 26.94 -21.05
N ALA A 106 -0.27 28.16 -20.66
CA ALA A 106 -1.65 28.61 -20.67
C ALA A 106 -2.27 28.66 -22.08
N PRO A 107 -3.54 28.26 -22.27
CA PRO A 107 -4.27 28.44 -23.52
C PRO A 107 -4.42 29.93 -23.84
N ASP A 108 -4.13 30.31 -25.08
CA ASP A 108 -4.58 31.57 -25.67
C ASP A 108 -5.72 31.32 -26.68
N ALA A 109 -6.36 32.39 -27.15
CA ALA A 109 -7.57 32.34 -27.98
C ALA A 109 -7.40 31.64 -29.36
N ASN A 110 -6.21 31.11 -29.67
CA ASN A 110 -5.88 30.54 -30.98
C ASN A 110 -5.48 29.06 -30.94
N PHE A 111 -5.58 28.37 -29.80
CA PHE A 111 -5.12 26.99 -29.67
C PHE A 111 -6.27 26.04 -29.30
N ASP A 112 -6.49 25.02 -30.13
CA ASP A 112 -7.37 23.87 -29.86
C ASP A 112 -6.65 22.88 -28.88
N GLY A 113 -6.17 23.48 -27.78
CA GLY A 113 -5.48 22.97 -26.59
C GLY A 113 -4.86 21.57 -26.60
N GLN A 114 -3.53 21.46 -26.54
CA GLN A 114 -2.93 20.34 -25.80
C GLN A 114 -3.19 20.56 -24.31
N VAL A 115 -4.00 19.67 -23.72
CA VAL A 115 -4.36 19.74 -22.30
C VAL A 115 -3.26 19.10 -21.47
N THR A 116 -2.57 19.91 -20.67
CA THR A 116 -1.60 19.43 -19.68
C THR A 116 -2.26 19.27 -18.32
N VAL A 117 -2.40 18.02 -17.90
CA VAL A 117 -3.05 17.63 -16.65
C VAL A 117 -2.04 16.80 -15.86
N LEU A 118 -1.56 17.31 -14.72
CA LEU A 118 -0.60 16.59 -13.86
C LEU A 118 -1.14 16.46 -12.44
N SER A 119 -1.05 15.24 -11.92
CA SER A 119 -1.55 14.91 -10.58
C SER A 119 -0.68 15.39 -9.41
N THR A 120 0.45 16.06 -9.63
CA THR A 120 1.45 16.34 -8.56
C THR A 120 0.91 17.20 -7.41
N HIS A 121 -0.15 17.99 -7.65
CA HIS A 121 -0.84 18.76 -6.61
C HIS A 121 -2.03 18.03 -5.97
N TYR A 122 -2.53 16.98 -6.62
CA TYR A 122 -3.75 16.26 -6.23
C TYR A 122 -3.44 14.89 -5.58
N LEU A 123 -2.29 14.32 -5.92
CA LEU A 123 -1.77 13.06 -5.39
C LEU A 123 -0.50 13.32 -4.59
N ARG A 124 -0.51 12.90 -3.32
CA ARG A 124 0.64 13.04 -2.42
C ARG A 124 1.79 12.09 -2.76
N GLN A 125 1.46 10.93 -3.33
CA GLN A 125 2.45 9.91 -3.69
C GLN A 125 2.83 10.06 -5.16
N THR A 126 4.13 10.15 -5.44
CA THR A 126 4.66 10.26 -6.80
C THR A 126 4.76 8.92 -7.51
N ARG A 127 4.83 7.81 -6.76
CA ARG A 127 4.86 6.45 -7.33
C ARG A 127 3.97 5.48 -6.59
N THR A 128 3.29 4.62 -7.34
CA THR A 128 2.50 3.50 -6.84
C THR A 128 3.29 2.21 -7.03
N SER A 129 3.53 1.46 -5.94
CA SER A 129 4.41 0.28 -5.97
C SER A 129 3.74 -0.99 -6.48
N ASP A 130 2.42 -1.10 -6.33
CA ASP A 130 1.70 -2.36 -6.45
C ASP A 130 0.69 -2.39 -7.61
N ALA A 131 0.36 -1.23 -8.18
CA ALA A 131 -0.56 -1.13 -9.31
C ALA A 131 -0.19 0.03 -10.25
N TRP A 132 -0.59 -0.12 -11.50
CA TRP A 132 -0.53 0.89 -12.54
C TRP A 132 -1.92 1.49 -12.76
N TYR A 133 -1.96 2.78 -13.09
CA TYR A 133 -3.22 3.50 -13.29
C TYR A 133 -3.28 4.12 -14.69
N ALA A 134 -4.48 4.10 -15.26
CA ALA A 134 -4.87 4.83 -16.46
C ALA A 134 -6.23 5.49 -16.21
N CYS A 135 -6.68 6.38 -17.10
CA CYS A 135 -8.08 6.80 -17.19
C CYS A 135 -8.66 6.40 -18.54
N ASP A 136 -9.94 6.05 -18.56
CA ASP A 136 -10.71 5.88 -19.80
C ASP A 136 -11.33 7.20 -20.26
N SER A 137 -11.94 7.17 -21.46
CA SER A 137 -12.57 8.34 -22.07
C SER A 137 -13.77 8.90 -21.28
N ASP A 138 -14.33 8.09 -20.39
CA ASP A 138 -15.46 8.47 -19.54
C ASP A 138 -14.98 9.14 -18.24
N GLY A 139 -13.66 9.16 -17.99
CA GLY A 139 -13.04 9.72 -16.79
C GLY A 139 -12.90 8.72 -15.64
N ASN A 140 -13.16 7.43 -15.86
CA ASN A 140 -12.95 6.42 -14.84
C ASN A 140 -11.49 6.01 -14.77
N ILE A 141 -10.99 5.85 -13.55
CA ILE A 141 -9.67 5.28 -13.30
C ILE A 141 -9.71 3.77 -13.55
N LEU A 142 -8.80 3.33 -14.41
CA LEU A 142 -8.47 1.93 -14.63
C LEU A 142 -7.25 1.55 -13.79
N GLN A 143 -7.30 0.39 -13.15
CA GLN A 143 -6.23 -0.11 -12.31
C GLN A 143 -5.76 -1.47 -12.83
N ARG A 144 -4.45 -1.66 -12.93
CA ARG A 144 -3.84 -2.96 -13.24
C ARG A 144 -2.81 -3.31 -12.19
N GLU A 145 -3.01 -4.43 -11.51
CA GLU A 145 -2.06 -4.93 -10.52
C GLU A 145 -0.72 -5.27 -11.18
N SER A 146 0.39 -4.91 -10.52
CA SER A 146 1.71 -5.37 -10.93
C SER A 146 1.85 -6.84 -10.57
N ILE A 147 1.58 -7.74 -11.52
CA ILE A 147 1.82 -9.18 -11.35
C ILE A 147 3.34 -9.36 -11.20
N ARG A 148 3.76 -10.02 -10.13
CA ARG A 148 5.17 -10.30 -9.84
C ARG A 148 5.71 -11.18 -10.99
N GLY A 149 6.44 -10.58 -11.95
CA GLY A 149 7.02 -11.26 -13.11
C GLY A 149 6.41 -10.95 -14.49
N THR A 150 5.38 -10.09 -14.60
CA THR A 150 4.95 -9.59 -15.93
C THR A 150 5.77 -8.38 -16.34
N PRO A 151 6.21 -8.27 -17.61
CA PRO A 151 6.95 -7.11 -18.07
C PRO A 151 6.13 -5.84 -17.83
N THR A 152 6.77 -4.85 -17.21
CA THR A 152 6.24 -3.49 -17.10
C THR A 152 5.85 -3.02 -18.50
N PRO A 153 4.62 -2.56 -18.76
CA PRO A 153 4.33 -1.91 -20.03
C PRO A 153 5.32 -0.75 -20.17
N SER A 154 6.13 -0.79 -21.23
CA SER A 154 7.11 0.26 -21.49
C SER A 154 6.35 1.59 -21.68
N PRO A 155 6.81 2.69 -21.06
CA PRO A 155 6.29 4.00 -21.42
C PRO A 155 6.58 4.23 -22.90
N SER A 156 5.51 4.42 -23.68
CA SER A 156 5.56 4.92 -25.05
C SER A 156 5.70 6.43 -25.07
#